data_AF-A0AB32VIE0-F1
#
_entry.id   AF-A0AB32VIE0-F1
#
_cell.length_a   1.000
_cell.length_b   1.000
_cell.length_c   1.000
_cell.angle_alpha   90.00
_cell.angle_beta   90.00
_cell.angle_gamma   90.00
#
_symmetry.space_group_name_H-M   'P 1'
#
loop_
_entity.id
_entity.type
_entity.pdbx_description
1 polymer ?
#
loop_
_entity_poly.entity_id
_entity_poly.type
_entity_poly.pdbx_seq_one_letter_code
_entity_poly.pdbx_strand_id
1 'polypeptide(L)'
;MASIASIREITRQFPSTIKRDCLLRLCCFVRNESFLSRQCLNCITFANQRSYKAVRPSLPAPHVATPFDFSLLLEPNIFWHRNILCKWLCARNMSNASVELKTDEDVIRFSFSKALGRVGSTYGKGTTKRHKMSKRAKLNELRFYRLKAKKKMNSPNPEVRIRYKLEKAQRKEAWLVEKLIKYEVPKAPAETYDPEILTEEERHYLKRTGEKKKNYVQVGRRGVFGGVVLNMHLHWKNHETVKVTCKPCKPGQVHEYAGELARLSKGIVIDIKPNNTIIFYRGKNYVQPKIMSPPDTLSKSKALEKYKYEQSLDHTSEFIEKLEKELEEYLEHKARYKKAKESAPQNFLVI
;
A
#
# COMPACT_ATOMS: atom_id res chain seq x y z
N MET A 1 -27.07 56.67 -27.45
CA MET A 1 -27.52 55.96 -26.23
C MET A 1 -27.22 54.48 -26.39
N ALA A 2 -26.08 54.01 -25.90
CA ALA A 2 -25.74 52.59 -25.86
C ALA A 2 -24.73 52.38 -24.71
N SER A 3 -25.11 51.62 -23.69
CA SER A 3 -24.29 51.36 -22.50
C SER A 3 -23.98 49.87 -22.38
N ILE A 4 -22.71 49.51 -22.54
CA ILE A 4 -22.23 48.15 -22.29
C ILE A 4 -22.09 47.97 -20.78
N ALA A 5 -23.09 47.33 -20.16
CA ALA A 5 -23.07 47.02 -18.73
C ALA A 5 -22.16 45.82 -18.43
N SER A 6 -21.31 45.95 -17.41
CA SER A 6 -20.28 44.96 -17.06
C SER A 6 -20.87 43.68 -16.44
N ILE A 7 -20.44 42.51 -16.91
CA ILE A 7 -20.69 41.23 -16.24
C ILE A 7 -19.80 41.13 -14.98
N ARG A 8 -20.26 41.76 -13.88
CA ARG A 8 -19.58 41.78 -12.57
C ARG A 8 -20.53 41.76 -11.38
N GLU A 9 -21.55 40.92 -11.40
CA GLU A 9 -22.25 40.51 -10.18
C GLU A 9 -22.77 39.06 -10.29
N ILE A 10 -23.10 38.44 -9.15
CA ILE A 10 -23.37 36.98 -8.96
C ILE A 10 -22.10 36.11 -8.84
N THR A 11 -21.25 36.40 -7.84
CA THR A 11 -20.43 35.38 -7.13
C THR A 11 -20.28 35.76 -5.65
N ARG A 12 -21.32 35.52 -4.83
CA ARG A 12 -21.30 35.74 -3.37
C ARG A 12 -22.02 34.64 -2.57
N GLN A 13 -21.65 33.39 -2.81
CA GLN A 13 -21.83 32.26 -1.87
C GLN A 13 -21.08 31.05 -2.44
N PHE A 14 -19.95 30.68 -1.81
CA PHE A 14 -19.27 29.37 -1.76
C PHE A 14 -17.78 29.58 -1.43
N PRO A 15 -17.24 28.99 -0.34
CA PRO A 15 -15.81 29.05 -0.05
C PRO A 15 -15.05 28.02 -0.90
N SER A 16 -14.43 28.47 -1.99
CA SER A 16 -13.68 27.64 -2.94
C SER A 16 -12.37 27.10 -2.35
N THR A 17 -12.47 26.01 -1.59
CA THR A 17 -11.31 25.19 -1.19
C THR A 17 -10.81 24.36 -2.38
N ILE A 18 -10.10 25.02 -3.31
CA ILE A 18 -9.43 24.37 -4.44
C ILE A 18 -8.29 23.50 -3.89
N LYS A 19 -8.60 22.24 -3.61
CA LYS A 19 -7.60 21.21 -3.33
C LYS A 19 -6.83 20.90 -4.60
N ARG A 20 -5.56 20.56 -4.45
CA ARG A 20 -4.71 20.07 -5.55
C ARG A 20 -5.07 18.62 -5.87
N ASP A 21 -6.15 18.42 -6.61
CA ASP A 21 -6.48 17.10 -7.15
C ASP A 21 -5.38 16.62 -8.11
N CYS A 22 -5.08 15.32 -8.03
CA CYS A 22 -3.87 14.76 -8.62
C CYS A 22 -4.05 14.52 -10.13
N LEU A 23 -3.49 15.42 -10.95
CA LEU A 23 -3.53 15.41 -12.42
C LEU A 23 -2.69 14.28 -13.07
N LEU A 24 -2.92 13.03 -12.66
CA LEU A 24 -2.24 11.82 -13.14
C LEU A 24 -3.21 10.64 -13.41
N ARG A 25 -4.48 10.91 -13.68
CA ARG A 25 -5.52 9.88 -13.95
C ARG A 25 -6.30 10.01 -15.27
N LEU A 26 -5.87 10.88 -16.19
CA LEU A 26 -6.67 11.28 -17.36
C LEU A 26 -6.08 10.93 -18.75
N CYS A 27 -5.16 9.96 -18.84
CA CYS A 27 -4.48 9.60 -20.11
C CYS A 27 -4.67 8.14 -20.58
N CYS A 28 -5.58 7.37 -19.99
CA CYS A 28 -5.74 5.93 -20.30
C CYS A 28 -7.09 5.55 -20.94
N PHE A 29 -7.81 6.52 -21.53
CA PHE A 29 -9.13 6.29 -22.16
C PHE A 29 -9.34 7.16 -23.42
N VAL A 30 -8.70 6.81 -24.54
CA VAL A 30 -9.26 6.83 -25.93
C VAL A 30 -8.43 5.83 -26.77
N ARG A 31 -9.05 5.22 -27.80
CA ARG A 31 -8.45 4.32 -28.81
C ARG A 31 -8.12 2.89 -28.35
N ASN A 32 -9.15 2.07 -28.32
CA ASN A 32 -9.07 0.69 -28.77
C ASN A 32 -10.06 0.54 -29.95
N GLU A 33 -9.56 0.35 -31.16
CA GLU A 33 -10.35 -0.17 -32.29
C GLU A 33 -9.62 -1.36 -32.91
N SER A 34 -10.40 -2.25 -33.49
CA SER A 34 -10.00 -3.57 -33.98
C SER A 34 -9.05 -3.51 -35.19
N PHE A 35 -8.18 -4.51 -35.31
CA PHE A 35 -7.91 -5.13 -36.62
C PHE A 35 -7.65 -6.63 -36.48
N LEU A 36 -7.76 -7.34 -37.61
CA LEU A 36 -7.99 -8.78 -37.67
C LEU A 36 -6.72 -9.62 -37.87
N SER A 37 -6.82 -10.87 -37.38
CA SER A 37 -6.31 -12.12 -37.99
C SER A 37 -5.11 -12.07 -38.95
N ARG A 38 -4.08 -12.88 -38.63
CA ARG A 38 -3.68 -13.97 -39.53
C ARG A 38 -2.96 -15.10 -38.81
N GLN A 39 -3.07 -16.30 -39.39
CA GLN A 39 -2.44 -17.53 -38.91
C GLN A 39 -0.98 -17.62 -39.38
N CYS A 40 -0.18 -18.40 -38.65
CA CYS A 40 0.81 -19.28 -39.27
C CYS A 40 0.78 -20.63 -38.55
N LEU A 41 1.04 -21.70 -39.29
CA LEU A 41 0.86 -23.10 -38.91
C LEU A 41 2.20 -23.85 -39.03
N ASN A 42 2.20 -25.12 -38.62
CA ASN A 42 3.23 -26.14 -38.91
C ASN A 42 4.57 -26.03 -38.11
N CYS A 43 5.24 -27.12 -37.70
CA CYS A 43 4.86 -28.55 -37.69
C CYS A 43 5.82 -29.46 -36.88
N ILE A 44 5.33 -30.65 -36.51
CA ILE A 44 6.01 -31.97 -36.60
C ILE A 44 7.14 -32.36 -35.59
N THR A 45 6.74 -33.15 -34.57
CA THR A 45 7.34 -34.46 -34.11
C THR A 45 8.76 -34.49 -33.47
N PHE A 46 9.23 -35.54 -32.75
CA PHE A 46 8.68 -36.81 -32.22
C PHE A 46 9.58 -37.37 -31.09
N ALA A 47 9.06 -38.33 -30.29
CA ALA A 47 9.80 -39.48 -29.70
C ALA A 47 10.98 -39.23 -28.70
N ASN A 48 11.45 -40.16 -27.86
CA ASN A 48 10.80 -41.34 -27.24
C ASN A 48 11.49 -41.76 -25.91
N GLN A 49 10.66 -42.13 -24.92
CA GLN A 49 10.71 -43.35 -24.08
C GLN A 49 12.00 -44.01 -23.50
N ARG A 50 11.77 -44.60 -22.30
CA ARG A 50 12.42 -45.77 -21.62
C ARG A 50 13.73 -45.56 -20.85
N SER A 51 14.12 -46.40 -19.86
CA SER A 51 13.44 -47.22 -18.81
C SER A 51 14.22 -48.53 -18.54
N TYR A 52 14.58 -48.76 -17.27
CA TYR A 52 15.03 -50.05 -16.71
C TYR A 52 14.45 -50.15 -15.28
N LYS A 53 13.53 -51.08 -14.97
CA LYS A 53 13.72 -52.46 -14.45
C LYS A 53 14.31 -52.50 -13.02
N ALA A 54 13.85 -53.33 -12.06
CA ALA A 54 12.69 -54.23 -11.92
C ALA A 54 12.44 -54.45 -10.37
N VAL A 55 11.76 -55.42 -9.74
CA VAL A 55 11.12 -56.73 -10.05
C VAL A 55 9.90 -56.93 -9.09
N ARG A 56 9.05 -57.95 -9.28
CA ARG A 56 8.09 -58.50 -8.29
C ARG A 56 7.93 -60.02 -8.48
N PRO A 57 7.54 -60.77 -7.43
CA PRO A 57 6.27 -61.52 -7.44
C PRO A 57 5.56 -61.52 -6.06
N SER A 58 4.36 -62.07 -5.84
CA SER A 58 3.03 -61.88 -6.45
C SER A 58 2.03 -62.89 -5.83
N LEU A 59 1.16 -62.42 -4.90
CA LEU A 59 -0.19 -62.97 -4.57
C LEU A 59 -0.27 -64.39 -3.92
N PRO A 60 -1.43 -64.82 -3.35
CA PRO A 60 -2.72 -64.14 -3.12
C PRO A 60 -3.16 -64.07 -1.61
N ALA A 61 -4.45 -63.79 -1.35
CA ALA A 61 -5.15 -63.74 -0.04
C ALA A 61 -6.15 -64.94 0.09
N PRO A 62 -7.01 -65.11 1.14
CA PRO A 62 -7.30 -64.30 2.34
C PRO A 62 -7.33 -65.12 3.68
N HIS A 63 -7.87 -64.55 4.79
CA HIS A 63 -8.87 -65.12 5.73
C HIS A 63 -9.02 -64.28 7.03
N VAL A 64 -9.86 -64.70 7.98
CA VAL A 64 -10.44 -63.88 9.08
C VAL A 64 -10.06 -64.40 10.47
N ALA A 65 -9.60 -63.52 11.38
CA ALA A 65 -9.76 -63.63 12.84
C ALA A 65 -9.41 -62.32 13.59
N THR A 66 -10.06 -62.12 14.74
CA THR A 66 -9.68 -61.26 15.89
C THR A 66 -9.69 -62.18 17.14
N PRO A 67 -9.45 -61.76 18.42
CA PRO A 67 -9.16 -60.43 18.99
C PRO A 67 -7.96 -60.43 19.99
N PHE A 68 -7.92 -59.45 20.92
CA PHE A 68 -7.00 -59.27 22.06
C PHE A 68 -5.52 -58.95 21.73
N ASP A 69 -4.76 -58.24 22.56
CA ASP A 69 -5.11 -57.06 23.38
C ASP A 69 -3.82 -56.35 23.84
N PHE A 70 -3.85 -55.02 23.98
CA PHE A 70 -3.39 -54.27 25.17
C PHE A 70 -3.36 -52.76 24.91
N SER A 71 -3.81 -51.99 25.90
CA SER A 71 -3.63 -50.54 25.92
C SER A 71 -2.20 -50.15 26.23
N LEU A 72 -1.76 -48.99 25.70
CA LEU A 72 -1.36 -47.89 26.58
C LEU A 72 -1.59 -46.54 25.90
N LEU A 73 -2.40 -45.69 26.55
CA LEU A 73 -2.57 -44.29 26.19
C LEU A 73 -1.41 -43.47 26.75
N LEU A 74 -0.89 -42.50 25.98
CA LEU A 74 -0.57 -41.18 26.54
C LEU A 74 -0.46 -40.12 25.44
N GLU A 75 -1.44 -39.24 25.36
CA GLU A 75 -1.18 -37.84 25.00
C GLU A 75 -0.86 -37.09 26.31
N PRO A 76 -0.05 -36.03 26.26
CA PRO A 76 -0.67 -34.76 26.65
C PRO A 76 -0.20 -33.54 25.85
N ASN A 77 -1.16 -32.77 25.36
CA ASN A 77 -1.00 -31.34 25.10
C ASN A 77 -0.55 -30.59 26.37
N ILE A 78 0.65 -29.99 26.40
CA ILE A 78 1.01 -28.94 27.37
C ILE A 78 1.60 -27.70 26.66
N PHE A 79 0.99 -26.56 26.95
CA PHE A 79 1.29 -25.24 26.42
C PHE A 79 2.48 -24.62 27.19
N TRP A 80 3.57 -24.23 26.51
CA TRP A 80 4.63 -23.40 27.11
C TRP A 80 5.07 -22.24 26.21
N HIS A 81 4.81 -21.01 26.67
CA HIS A 81 4.97 -19.79 25.90
C HIS A 81 6.07 -18.88 26.49
N ARG A 82 7.35 -19.20 26.28
CA ARG A 82 8.49 -18.28 26.49
C ARG A 82 9.55 -18.53 25.39
N ASN A 83 9.70 -17.68 24.37
CA ASN A 83 10.28 -16.32 24.32
C ASN A 83 11.77 -16.27 23.96
N ILE A 84 12.07 -15.50 22.90
CA ILE A 84 13.32 -14.76 22.64
C ILE A 84 14.52 -15.56 22.05
N LEU A 85 15.26 -14.89 21.14
CA LEU A 85 16.61 -15.23 20.62
C LEU A 85 16.80 -16.44 19.67
N CYS A 86 15.81 -16.74 18.82
CA CYS A 86 16.10 -17.45 17.56
C CYS A 86 17.04 -16.59 16.67
N LYS A 87 18.31 -16.99 16.57
CA LYS A 87 19.33 -16.30 15.75
C LYS A 87 18.90 -16.24 14.28
N TRP A 88 18.98 -15.05 13.69
CA TRP A 88 18.77 -14.85 12.26
C TRP A 88 19.98 -15.39 11.48
N LEU A 89 20.01 -16.71 11.27
CA LEU A 89 21.01 -17.37 10.45
C LEU A 89 20.79 -16.99 8.99
N CYS A 90 21.54 -15.99 8.53
CA CYS A 90 21.58 -15.62 7.11
C CYS A 90 22.00 -16.83 6.27
N ALA A 91 21.06 -17.41 5.52
CA ALA A 91 21.36 -18.36 4.47
C ALA A 91 22.38 -17.74 3.51
N ARG A 92 23.62 -18.21 3.54
CA ARG A 92 24.65 -17.80 2.60
C ARG A 92 24.40 -18.56 1.31
N ASN A 93 23.92 -17.88 0.27
CA ASN A 93 23.95 -18.42 -1.08
C ASN A 93 25.39 -18.82 -1.42
N MET A 94 25.67 -20.11 -1.45
CA MET A 94 26.93 -20.62 -1.97
C MET A 94 26.89 -20.53 -3.49
N SER A 95 27.97 -20.01 -4.08
CA SER A 95 28.15 -20.01 -5.53
C SER A 95 28.34 -21.44 -6.03
N ASN A 96 27.64 -21.83 -7.10
CA ASN A 96 27.79 -23.12 -7.77
C ASN A 96 29.15 -23.23 -8.49
N ALA A 97 30.23 -23.33 -7.73
CA ALA A 97 31.57 -23.62 -8.23
C ALA A 97 31.80 -25.13 -8.17
N SER A 98 32.13 -25.74 -9.31
CA SER A 98 32.57 -27.13 -9.37
C SER A 98 33.87 -27.31 -8.59
N VAL A 99 33.92 -28.38 -7.80
CA VAL A 99 35.13 -28.83 -7.10
C VAL A 99 35.60 -30.09 -7.80
N GLU A 100 36.80 -30.04 -8.37
CA GLU A 100 37.49 -31.21 -8.89
C GLU A 100 38.30 -31.86 -7.75
N LEU A 101 38.01 -33.13 -7.51
CA LEU A 101 38.80 -34.01 -6.66
C LEU A 101 39.98 -34.51 -7.48
N LYS A 102 41.21 -34.25 -7.03
CA LYS A 102 42.41 -34.90 -7.56
C LYS A 102 42.97 -35.88 -6.54
N THR A 103 43.25 -37.09 -7.02
CA THR A 103 43.70 -38.24 -6.24
C THR A 103 45.01 -38.75 -6.83
N ASP A 104 45.98 -37.85 -6.92
CA ASP A 104 47.33 -38.13 -7.40
C ASP A 104 48.20 -38.46 -6.18
N GLU A 105 48.75 -39.67 -6.15
CA GLU A 105 49.64 -40.24 -5.10
C GLU A 105 49.21 -39.98 -3.64
N ASP A 106 48.21 -40.74 -3.19
CA ASP A 106 47.75 -40.93 -1.80
C ASP A 106 47.31 -39.67 -1.02
N VAL A 107 47.37 -38.48 -1.64
CA VAL A 107 46.96 -37.20 -1.03
C VAL A 107 45.77 -36.61 -1.77
N ILE A 108 44.57 -36.76 -1.19
CA ILE A 108 43.34 -36.18 -1.72
C ILE A 108 43.41 -34.65 -1.71
N ARG A 109 43.44 -34.02 -2.90
CA ARG A 109 43.49 -32.57 -3.05
C ARG A 109 42.28 -32.03 -3.82
N PHE A 110 41.44 -31.27 -3.11
CA PHE A 110 40.35 -30.52 -3.72
C PHE A 110 40.86 -29.29 -4.46
N SER A 111 40.38 -29.06 -5.68
CA SER A 111 40.71 -27.89 -6.49
C SER A 111 39.44 -27.27 -7.10
N PHE A 112 39.40 -25.94 -7.18
CA PHE A 112 38.30 -25.23 -7.86
C PHE A 112 38.69 -25.00 -9.31
N SER A 113 38.02 -25.69 -10.23
CA SER A 113 38.29 -25.67 -11.67
C SER A 113 37.99 -24.28 -12.28
N LYS A 114 39.00 -23.41 -12.37
CA LYS A 114 38.89 -22.18 -13.16
C LYS A 114 38.92 -22.53 -14.65
N ALA A 115 37.75 -22.52 -15.29
CA ALA A 115 37.65 -22.65 -16.74
C ALA A 115 38.53 -21.58 -17.42
N LEU A 116 39.51 -22.03 -18.20
CA LEU A 116 40.52 -21.21 -18.87
C LEU A 116 40.41 -21.43 -20.37
N GLY A 117 40.43 -20.36 -21.17
CA GLY A 117 40.59 -20.46 -22.63
C GLY A 117 39.39 -20.07 -23.49
N ARG A 118 38.95 -18.81 -23.42
CA ARG A 118 38.68 -18.05 -24.65
C ARG A 118 39.00 -16.57 -24.46
N VAL A 119 39.76 -16.01 -25.40
CA VAL A 119 40.29 -14.64 -25.36
C VAL A 119 39.26 -13.66 -25.92
N GLY A 120 39.25 -12.41 -25.44
CA GLY A 120 38.65 -11.29 -26.20
C GLY A 120 37.33 -10.71 -25.70
N SER A 121 37.20 -10.37 -24.41
CA SER A 121 36.29 -9.28 -23.96
C SER A 121 36.58 -8.81 -22.53
N THR A 122 37.35 -7.74 -22.37
CA THR A 122 37.66 -7.12 -21.06
C THR A 122 36.58 -6.16 -20.57
N TYR A 123 35.31 -6.53 -20.68
CA TYR A 123 34.21 -5.89 -19.94
C TYR A 123 33.95 -6.62 -18.62
N GLY A 124 34.99 -6.67 -17.78
CA GLY A 124 34.88 -7.15 -16.41
C GLY A 124 33.88 -6.28 -15.64
N LYS A 125 32.66 -6.79 -15.43
CA LYS A 125 31.55 -6.09 -14.75
C LYS A 125 31.84 -5.97 -13.26
N GLY A 126 32.79 -5.10 -12.93
CA GLY A 126 33.36 -4.94 -11.61
C GLY A 126 32.28 -4.68 -10.57
N THR A 127 32.14 -5.61 -9.62
CA THR A 127 31.29 -5.40 -8.45
C THR A 127 31.92 -4.27 -7.64
N THR A 128 31.37 -3.06 -7.77
CA THR A 128 31.90 -1.86 -7.15
C THR A 128 31.85 -2.01 -5.64
N LYS A 129 32.99 -2.39 -5.06
CA LYS A 129 33.19 -2.59 -3.62
C LYS A 129 32.84 -1.28 -2.91
N ARG A 130 31.61 -1.18 -2.41
CA ARG A 130 31.09 0.01 -1.71
C ARG A 130 32.03 0.36 -0.55
N HIS A 131 32.90 1.33 -0.77
CA HIS A 131 33.91 1.75 0.18
C HIS A 131 33.22 2.34 1.41
N LYS A 132 33.17 1.55 2.49
CA LYS A 132 32.52 1.95 3.73
C LYS A 132 33.38 3.01 4.41
N MET A 133 32.93 4.25 4.37
CA MET A 133 33.59 5.37 5.06
C MET A 133 33.85 5.07 6.54
N SER A 134 34.96 5.60 7.05
CA SER A 134 35.29 5.53 8.47
C SER A 134 34.24 6.25 9.33
N LYS A 135 34.13 5.84 10.60
CA LYS A 135 33.22 6.48 11.58
C LYS A 135 33.44 8.00 11.65
N ARG A 136 34.71 8.44 11.63
CA ARG A 136 35.11 9.86 11.68
C ARG A 136 34.70 10.63 10.41
N ALA A 137 34.87 10.05 9.22
CA ALA A 137 34.44 10.68 7.96
C ALA A 137 32.91 10.88 7.93
N LYS A 138 32.13 9.85 8.31
CA LYS A 138 30.67 9.94 8.38
C LYS A 138 30.17 10.99 9.39
N LEU A 139 30.87 11.16 10.52
CA LEU A 139 30.56 12.23 11.48
C LEU A 139 30.88 13.63 10.92
N ASN A 140 31.98 13.78 10.20
CA ASN A 140 32.35 15.04 9.55
C ASN A 140 31.34 15.45 8.46
N GLU A 141 30.87 14.52 7.63
CA GLU A 141 29.76 14.79 6.68
C GLU A 141 28.50 15.26 7.40
N LEU A 142 28.06 14.54 8.44
CA LEU A 142 26.88 14.93 9.21
C LEU A 142 27.03 16.32 9.84
N ARG A 143 28.24 16.69 10.31
CA ARG A 143 28.56 18.04 10.78
C ARG A 143 28.47 19.08 9.66
N PHE A 144 28.96 18.77 8.46
CA PHE A 144 28.88 19.65 7.28
C PHE A 144 27.44 19.88 6.80
N TYR A 145 26.61 18.83 6.73
CA TYR A 145 25.19 18.97 6.40
C TYR A 145 24.42 19.77 7.47
N ARG A 146 24.71 19.55 8.77
CA ARG A 146 24.16 20.36 9.88
C ARG A 146 24.56 21.84 9.76
N LEU A 147 25.81 22.15 9.43
CA LEU A 147 26.28 23.52 9.25
C LEU A 147 25.61 24.21 8.07
N LYS A 148 25.49 23.53 6.92
CA LYS A 148 24.75 24.05 5.74
C LYS A 148 23.26 24.27 6.05
N ALA A 149 22.63 23.38 6.80
CA ALA A 149 21.25 23.55 7.28
C ALA A 149 21.11 24.78 8.20
N LYS A 150 22.04 24.97 9.16
CA LYS A 150 22.05 26.16 10.03
C LYS A 150 22.24 27.45 9.21
N LYS A 151 23.13 27.47 8.20
CA LYS A 151 23.31 28.63 7.30
C LYS A 151 22.05 28.94 6.46
N LYS A 152 21.31 27.92 6.00
CA LYS A 152 20.01 28.11 5.30
C LYS A 152 18.87 28.55 6.23
N MET A 153 18.92 28.24 7.52
CA MET A 153 17.88 28.64 8.50
C MET A 153 18.12 30.03 9.09
N ASN A 154 19.39 30.35 9.36
CA ASN A 154 19.83 31.63 9.90
C ASN A 154 20.15 32.66 8.79
N SER A 155 19.64 32.46 7.56
CA SER A 155 19.84 33.42 6.47
C SER A 155 19.02 34.69 6.71
N PRO A 156 19.61 35.90 6.58
CA PRO A 156 18.86 37.16 6.73
C PRO A 156 17.70 37.30 5.74
N ASN A 157 17.84 36.75 4.54
CA ASN A 157 16.77 36.72 3.54
C ASN A 157 15.70 35.66 3.92
N PRO A 158 14.43 36.03 4.16
CA PRO A 158 13.38 35.08 4.49
C PRO A 158 12.99 34.17 3.31
N GLU A 159 13.12 34.62 2.06
CA GLU A 159 12.82 33.84 0.85
C GLU A 159 13.62 32.53 0.81
N VAL A 160 14.91 32.61 1.17
CA VAL A 160 15.83 31.46 1.26
C VAL A 160 15.42 30.54 2.41
N ARG A 161 15.03 31.13 3.54
CA ARG A 161 14.59 30.41 4.75
C ARG A 161 13.29 29.63 4.50
N ILE A 162 12.30 30.25 3.86
CA ILE A 162 11.01 29.66 3.53
C ILE A 162 11.17 28.56 2.50
N ARG A 163 11.86 28.82 1.37
CA ARG A 163 12.15 27.80 0.36
C ARG A 163 12.90 26.60 0.96
N TYR A 164 13.79 26.81 1.93
CA TYR A 164 14.45 25.70 2.62
C TYR A 164 13.50 24.89 3.52
N LYS A 165 12.60 25.54 4.29
CA LYS A 165 11.55 24.82 5.03
C LYS A 165 10.69 23.95 4.07
N LEU A 166 10.31 24.53 2.94
CA LEU A 166 9.45 23.91 1.91
C LEU A 166 10.14 22.73 1.22
N GLU A 167 11.39 22.88 0.76
CA GLU A 167 12.27 21.82 0.21
C GLU A 167 12.46 20.64 1.19
N LYS A 168 12.38 20.91 2.50
CA LYS A 168 12.44 19.90 3.57
C LYS A 168 11.08 19.25 3.85
N ALA A 169 9.98 19.97 3.69
CA ALA A 169 8.62 19.47 3.88
C ALA A 169 8.18 18.55 2.73
N GLN A 170 8.30 19.01 1.46
CA GLN A 170 8.00 18.19 0.27
C GLN A 170 8.80 16.87 0.24
N ARG A 171 10.07 16.91 0.67
CA ARG A 171 10.89 15.69 0.77
C ARG A 171 10.40 14.72 1.86
N LYS A 172 9.78 15.21 2.93
CA LYS A 172 9.13 14.37 3.97
C LYS A 172 7.80 13.82 3.46
N GLU A 173 7.00 14.64 2.79
CA GLU A 173 5.74 14.26 2.13
C GLU A 173 5.96 13.14 1.10
N ALA A 174 6.87 13.32 0.15
CA ALA A 174 7.19 12.29 -0.85
C ALA A 174 7.64 10.96 -0.21
N TRP A 175 8.39 11.00 0.89
CA TRP A 175 8.76 9.82 1.67
C TRP A 175 7.57 9.18 2.41
N LEU A 176 6.60 9.98 2.88
CA LEU A 176 5.36 9.48 3.47
C LEU A 176 4.47 8.80 2.41
N VAL A 177 4.37 9.36 1.21
CA VAL A 177 3.68 8.73 0.07
C VAL A 177 4.37 7.41 -0.32
N GLU A 178 5.70 7.40 -0.44
CA GLU A 178 6.51 6.19 -0.69
C GLU A 178 6.39 5.13 0.44
N LYS A 179 5.92 5.52 1.63
CA LYS A 179 5.56 4.60 2.71
C LYS A 179 4.12 4.12 2.59
N LEU A 180 3.16 5.01 2.29
CA LEU A 180 1.74 4.69 2.18
C LEU A 180 1.43 3.71 1.05
N ILE A 181 2.06 3.87 -0.12
CA ILE A 181 1.92 2.95 -1.27
C ILE A 181 2.23 1.49 -0.88
N LYS A 182 3.08 1.25 0.13
CA LYS A 182 3.43 -0.11 0.60
C LYS A 182 2.40 -0.73 1.55
N TYR A 183 1.36 0.02 1.90
CA TYR A 183 0.15 -0.45 2.60
C TYR A 183 -1.09 -0.43 1.70
N GLU A 184 -0.96 0.00 0.44
CA GLU A 184 -2.03 -0.16 -0.55
C GLU A 184 -2.01 -1.61 -1.04
N VAL A 185 -3.00 -2.40 -0.61
CA VAL A 185 -3.22 -3.74 -1.14
C VAL A 185 -3.83 -3.57 -2.54
N PRO A 186 -3.29 -4.23 -3.59
CA PRO A 186 -3.91 -4.21 -4.91
C PRO A 186 -5.38 -4.61 -4.82
N LYS A 187 -6.26 -3.71 -5.26
CA LYS A 187 -7.70 -3.99 -5.28
C LYS A 187 -7.93 -4.97 -6.44
N ALA A 188 -8.06 -6.26 -6.11
CA ALA A 188 -8.53 -7.27 -7.04
C ALA A 188 -9.81 -6.75 -7.73
N PRO A 189 -9.99 -7.01 -9.04
CA PRO A 189 -11.18 -6.57 -9.76
C PRO A 189 -12.40 -7.03 -8.99
N ALA A 190 -13.42 -6.17 -8.92
CA ALA A 190 -14.66 -6.55 -8.26
C ALA A 190 -15.24 -7.74 -9.03
N GLU A 191 -15.20 -8.93 -8.41
CA GLU A 191 -16.01 -10.06 -8.85
C GLU A 191 -17.44 -9.56 -9.01
N THR A 192 -18.09 -9.90 -10.12
CA THR A 192 -19.50 -9.61 -10.36
C THR A 192 -20.35 -10.48 -9.45
N TYR A 193 -20.30 -10.20 -8.14
CA TYR A 193 -21.28 -10.68 -7.18
C TYR A 193 -22.63 -10.15 -7.64
N ASP A 194 -23.51 -11.07 -8.01
CA ASP A 194 -24.81 -10.75 -8.58
C ASP A 194 -25.55 -9.80 -7.61
N PRO A 195 -25.85 -8.56 -8.03
CA PRO A 195 -26.52 -7.61 -7.15
C PRO A 195 -27.98 -8.06 -7.01
N GLU A 196 -28.25 -8.94 -6.04
CA GLU A 196 -29.60 -9.34 -5.62
C GLU A 196 -30.47 -8.08 -5.62
N ILE A 197 -31.38 -7.97 -6.59
CA ILE A 197 -32.11 -6.73 -6.86
C ILE A 197 -33.16 -6.56 -5.76
N LEU A 198 -32.72 -6.02 -4.62
CA LEU A 198 -33.55 -5.65 -3.50
C LEU A 198 -34.56 -4.62 -3.99
N THR A 199 -35.84 -4.92 -3.84
CA THR A 199 -36.88 -3.95 -4.15
C THR A 199 -36.79 -2.78 -3.14
N GLU A 200 -37.30 -1.60 -3.49
CA GLU A 200 -37.19 -0.45 -2.58
C GLU A 200 -38.02 -0.66 -1.29
N GLU A 201 -39.05 -1.51 -1.34
CA GLU A 201 -39.80 -1.99 -0.16
C GLU A 201 -38.94 -2.88 0.74
N GLU A 202 -38.23 -3.87 0.18
CA GLU A 202 -37.27 -4.71 0.93
C GLU A 202 -36.17 -3.85 1.54
N ARG A 203 -35.63 -2.91 0.76
CA ARG A 203 -34.58 -1.98 1.20
C ARG A 203 -35.06 -1.06 2.33
N HIS A 204 -36.28 -0.52 2.24
CA HIS A 204 -36.90 0.31 3.27
C HIS A 204 -37.20 -0.49 4.55
N TYR A 205 -37.65 -1.73 4.41
CA TYR A 205 -37.80 -2.67 5.54
C TYR A 205 -36.46 -2.94 6.22
N LEU A 206 -35.41 -3.30 5.45
CA LEU A 206 -34.06 -3.56 5.96
C LEU A 206 -33.45 -2.32 6.62
N LYS A 207 -33.73 -1.11 6.12
CA LYS A 207 -33.32 0.17 6.71
C LYS A 207 -33.97 0.40 8.09
N ARG A 208 -35.29 0.24 8.22
CA ARG A 208 -36.00 0.31 9.53
C ARG A 208 -35.52 -0.77 10.50
N THR A 209 -35.36 -2.01 10.03
CA THR A 209 -34.98 -3.15 10.85
C THR A 209 -33.53 -3.08 11.31
N GLY A 210 -32.59 -2.69 10.44
CA GLY A 210 -31.19 -2.46 10.78
C GLY A 210 -30.98 -1.24 11.70
N GLU A 211 -31.86 -0.24 11.66
CA GLU A 211 -31.89 0.84 12.64
C GLU A 211 -32.31 0.35 14.03
N LYS A 212 -33.41 -0.40 14.14
CA LYS A 212 -33.92 -0.91 15.43
C LYS A 212 -32.98 -1.93 16.09
N LYS A 213 -32.27 -2.75 15.31
CA LYS A 213 -31.36 -3.79 15.84
C LYS A 213 -30.14 -3.20 16.57
N LYS A 214 -29.71 -3.90 17.65
CA LYS A 214 -28.63 -3.47 18.56
C LYS A 214 -27.23 -4.02 18.19
N ASN A 215 -27.10 -4.92 17.22
CA ASN A 215 -25.81 -5.50 16.82
C ASN A 215 -25.01 -4.52 15.96
N TYR A 216 -23.76 -4.25 16.35
CA TYR A 216 -22.96 -3.18 15.75
C TYR A 216 -21.46 -3.49 15.73
N VAL A 217 -20.77 -2.97 14.70
CA VAL A 217 -19.33 -3.08 14.50
C VAL A 217 -18.71 -1.69 14.55
N GLN A 218 -17.63 -1.53 15.32
CA GLN A 218 -16.94 -0.25 15.45
C GLN A 218 -15.73 -0.18 14.52
N VAL A 219 -15.74 0.76 13.57
CA VAL A 219 -14.57 1.13 12.76
C VAL A 219 -13.91 2.33 13.41
N GLY A 220 -12.77 2.09 14.05
CA GLY A 220 -11.97 3.12 14.71
C GLY A 220 -10.90 3.75 13.79
N ARG A 221 -9.97 4.50 14.40
CA ARG A 221 -8.79 5.14 13.74
C ARG A 221 -7.95 4.24 12.81
N ARG A 222 -8.10 2.91 12.84
CA ARG A 222 -7.39 1.98 11.95
C ARG A 222 -8.06 1.82 10.57
N GLY A 223 -9.24 2.41 10.36
CA GLY A 223 -10.04 2.17 9.16
C GLY A 223 -10.48 0.72 9.01
N VAL A 224 -10.72 0.30 7.78
CA VAL A 224 -11.09 -1.08 7.43
C VAL A 224 -9.86 -1.99 7.49
N PHE A 225 -9.98 -3.10 8.20
CA PHE A 225 -8.96 -4.15 8.29
C PHE A 225 -9.64 -5.51 8.55
N GLY A 226 -8.95 -6.64 8.36
CA GLY A 226 -9.58 -7.97 8.34
C GLY A 226 -10.42 -8.33 9.57
N GLY A 227 -10.04 -7.82 10.74
CA GLY A 227 -10.80 -8.00 11.99
C GLY A 227 -12.18 -7.31 12.01
N VAL A 228 -12.40 -6.27 11.20
CA VAL A 228 -13.72 -5.64 11.03
C VAL A 228 -14.64 -6.57 10.23
N VAL A 229 -14.11 -7.11 9.12
CA VAL A 229 -14.82 -8.02 8.21
C VAL A 229 -15.18 -9.32 8.92
N LEU A 230 -14.23 -9.92 9.65
CA LEU A 230 -14.45 -11.03 10.58
C LEU A 230 -15.63 -10.76 11.54
N ASN A 231 -15.68 -9.57 12.16
CA ASN A 231 -16.73 -9.24 13.10
C ASN A 231 -18.11 -9.03 12.42
N MET A 232 -18.15 -8.56 11.18
CA MET A 232 -19.39 -8.53 10.37
C MET A 232 -19.90 -9.96 10.09
N HIS A 233 -19.03 -10.86 9.61
CA HIS A 233 -19.39 -12.26 9.35
C HIS A 233 -19.85 -13.00 10.61
N LEU A 234 -19.29 -12.69 11.79
CA LEU A 234 -19.72 -13.26 13.07
C LEU A 234 -21.15 -12.81 13.44
N HIS A 235 -21.49 -11.52 13.30
CA HIS A 235 -22.87 -11.06 13.52
C HIS A 235 -23.85 -11.63 12.48
N TRP A 236 -23.42 -11.78 11.21
CA TRP A 236 -24.27 -12.31 10.14
C TRP A 236 -24.67 -13.78 10.28
N LYS A 237 -24.01 -14.53 11.16
CA LYS A 237 -24.47 -15.87 11.55
C LYS A 237 -25.89 -15.83 12.14
N ASN A 238 -26.20 -14.82 12.95
CA ASN A 238 -27.44 -14.75 13.74
C ASN A 238 -28.39 -13.59 13.30
N HIS A 239 -27.94 -12.65 12.47
CA HIS A 239 -28.69 -11.44 12.11
C HIS A 239 -28.49 -11.10 10.62
N GLU A 240 -29.55 -10.79 9.85
CA GLU A 240 -29.38 -10.49 8.42
C GLU A 240 -28.74 -9.12 8.15
N THR A 241 -28.90 -8.18 9.09
CA THR A 241 -28.37 -6.81 9.00
C THR A 241 -27.39 -6.48 10.12
N VAL A 242 -26.40 -5.63 9.82
CA VAL A 242 -25.33 -5.20 10.74
C VAL A 242 -25.12 -3.69 10.63
N LYS A 243 -24.94 -3.03 11.77
CA LYS A 243 -24.72 -1.58 11.89
C LYS A 243 -23.22 -1.27 12.05
N VAL A 244 -22.58 -0.65 11.07
CA VAL A 244 -21.14 -0.33 11.12
C VAL A 244 -20.94 1.16 11.42
N THR A 245 -20.43 1.50 12.59
CA THR A 245 -20.22 2.89 13.02
C THR A 245 -18.75 3.29 12.90
N CYS A 246 -18.45 4.32 12.10
CA CYS A 246 -17.11 4.78 11.76
C CYS A 246 -16.74 6.04 12.56
N LYS A 247 -15.95 5.90 13.62
CA LYS A 247 -15.57 7.01 14.52
C LYS A 247 -14.11 6.89 15.01
N PRO A 248 -13.25 7.91 14.81
CA PRO A 248 -13.44 9.09 13.97
C PRO A 248 -13.39 8.74 12.48
N CYS A 249 -13.98 9.59 11.64
CA CYS A 249 -13.95 9.48 10.17
C CYS A 249 -13.91 10.88 9.57
N LYS A 250 -13.18 11.08 8.48
CA LYS A 250 -13.25 12.33 7.69
C LYS A 250 -14.60 12.40 6.94
N PRO A 251 -15.13 13.59 6.59
CA PRO A 251 -16.23 13.67 5.63
C PRO A 251 -15.84 13.00 4.31
N GLY A 252 -16.79 12.36 3.61
CA GLY A 252 -16.55 11.56 2.41
C GLY A 252 -16.01 10.15 2.69
N GLN A 253 -15.04 10.00 3.60
CA GLN A 253 -14.36 8.72 3.90
C GLN A 253 -15.30 7.58 4.35
N VAL A 254 -16.50 7.88 4.85
CA VAL A 254 -17.53 6.87 5.16
C VAL A 254 -17.94 6.09 3.90
N HIS A 255 -17.99 6.74 2.73
CA HIS A 255 -18.34 6.09 1.46
C HIS A 255 -17.21 5.19 0.94
N GLU A 256 -15.95 5.58 1.15
CA GLU A 256 -14.78 4.73 0.87
C GLU A 256 -14.83 3.46 1.72
N TYR A 257 -15.04 3.60 3.04
CA TYR A 257 -15.20 2.46 3.93
C TYR A 257 -16.43 1.60 3.59
N ALA A 258 -17.54 2.19 3.13
CA ALA A 258 -18.71 1.44 2.68
C ALA A 258 -18.38 0.55 1.47
N GLY A 259 -17.71 1.12 0.45
CA GLY A 259 -17.27 0.37 -0.74
C GLY A 259 -16.21 -0.69 -0.44
N GLU A 260 -15.23 -0.39 0.42
CA GLU A 260 -14.21 -1.36 0.81
C GLU A 260 -14.78 -2.51 1.64
N LEU A 261 -15.70 -2.23 2.58
CA LEU A 261 -16.39 -3.28 3.34
C LEU A 261 -17.31 -4.10 2.45
N ALA A 262 -18.06 -3.49 1.51
CA ALA A 262 -18.87 -4.23 0.54
C ALA A 262 -18.01 -5.21 -0.28
N ARG A 263 -16.89 -4.74 -0.86
CA ARG A 263 -15.94 -5.58 -1.62
C ARG A 263 -15.38 -6.74 -0.79
N LEU A 264 -14.98 -6.46 0.46
CA LEU A 264 -14.28 -7.44 1.30
C LEU A 264 -15.22 -8.45 1.97
N SER A 265 -16.44 -8.04 2.35
CA SER A 265 -17.39 -8.87 3.08
C SER A 265 -18.48 -9.48 2.20
N LYS A 266 -18.57 -9.06 0.93
CA LYS A 266 -19.67 -9.36 -0.02
C LYS A 266 -21.06 -8.94 0.50
N GLY A 267 -21.10 -7.98 1.42
CA GLY A 267 -22.33 -7.42 1.98
C GLY A 267 -22.88 -6.24 1.18
N ILE A 268 -24.21 -6.17 1.09
CA ILE A 268 -24.95 -5.11 0.40
C ILE A 268 -25.09 -3.88 1.31
N VAL A 269 -24.77 -2.69 0.80
CA VAL A 269 -24.96 -1.41 1.51
C VAL A 269 -26.42 -0.96 1.33
N ILE A 270 -27.18 -0.93 2.42
CA ILE A 270 -28.59 -0.52 2.40
C ILE A 270 -28.73 1.01 2.51
N ASP A 271 -28.04 1.59 3.50
CA ASP A 271 -28.19 2.98 3.92
C ASP A 271 -26.89 3.52 4.55
N ILE A 272 -26.53 4.77 4.26
CA ILE A 272 -25.40 5.48 4.88
C ILE A 272 -25.95 6.71 5.60
N LYS A 273 -25.77 6.77 6.92
CA LYS A 273 -26.34 7.82 7.78
C LYS A 273 -25.32 8.90 8.13
N PRO A 274 -25.76 10.17 8.29
CA PRO A 274 -24.87 11.31 8.55
C PRO A 274 -24.14 11.24 9.90
N ASN A 275 -24.54 10.33 10.80
CA ASN A 275 -23.83 10.02 12.05
C ASN A 275 -22.66 9.03 11.85
N ASN A 276 -22.09 8.98 10.64
CA ASN A 276 -21.05 8.05 10.17
C ASN A 276 -21.38 6.57 10.43
N THR A 277 -22.64 6.17 10.24
CA THR A 277 -23.09 4.78 10.45
C THR A 277 -23.68 4.20 9.18
N ILE A 278 -23.19 3.03 8.78
CA ILE A 278 -23.60 2.31 7.58
C ILE A 278 -24.47 1.12 8.01
N ILE A 279 -25.59 0.88 7.33
CA ILE A 279 -26.39 -0.33 7.50
C ILE A 279 -26.05 -1.29 6.37
N PHE A 280 -25.47 -2.43 6.73
CA PHE A 280 -25.16 -3.53 5.82
C PHE A 280 -26.18 -4.66 5.94
N TYR A 281 -26.47 -5.31 4.82
CA TYR A 281 -27.23 -6.56 4.70
C TYR A 281 -26.32 -7.67 4.17
N ARG A 282 -26.53 -8.92 4.61
CA ARG A 282 -25.66 -10.06 4.29
C ARG A 282 -25.94 -10.73 2.93
N GLY A 283 -27.06 -10.40 2.28
CA GLY A 283 -27.63 -11.16 1.15
C GLY A 283 -28.64 -12.22 1.60
N LYS A 284 -29.56 -12.60 0.71
CA LYS A 284 -30.55 -13.67 0.94
C LYS A 284 -29.80 -15.02 1.03
N ASN A 285 -28.86 -15.24 0.11
CA ASN A 285 -28.10 -16.48 -0.05
C ASN A 285 -26.78 -16.54 0.78
N TYR A 286 -26.72 -15.89 1.95
CA TYR A 286 -25.49 -15.81 2.75
C TYR A 286 -25.04 -17.16 3.32
N VAL A 287 -23.88 -17.63 2.86
CA VAL A 287 -23.12 -18.75 3.45
C VAL A 287 -21.91 -18.21 4.20
N GLN A 288 -21.67 -18.71 5.42
CA GLN A 288 -20.51 -18.28 6.21
C GLN A 288 -19.19 -18.70 5.52
N PRO A 289 -18.27 -17.77 5.20
CA PRO A 289 -17.06 -18.10 4.46
C PRO A 289 -16.07 -18.88 5.34
N LYS A 290 -15.45 -19.94 4.77
CA LYS A 290 -14.42 -20.76 5.45
C LYS A 290 -13.21 -19.92 5.90
N ILE A 291 -12.90 -18.84 5.16
CA ILE A 291 -11.90 -17.83 5.53
C ILE A 291 -12.63 -16.55 5.93
N MET A 292 -12.84 -16.35 7.24
CA MET A 292 -13.63 -15.25 7.80
C MET A 292 -12.98 -13.85 7.69
N SER A 293 -11.72 -13.76 7.27
CA SER A 293 -10.97 -12.52 7.10
C SER A 293 -10.20 -12.60 5.77
N PRO A 294 -10.59 -11.86 4.72
CA PRO A 294 -9.95 -11.97 3.41
C PRO A 294 -8.44 -11.65 3.45
N PRO A 295 -7.61 -12.35 2.63
CA PRO A 295 -6.17 -12.08 2.54
C PRO A 295 -5.86 -10.69 1.96
N ASP A 296 -6.79 -10.12 1.19
CA ASP A 296 -6.85 -8.74 0.67
C ASP A 296 -6.80 -7.63 1.74
N THR A 297 -6.70 -7.96 3.03
CA THR A 297 -6.81 -6.99 4.13
C THR A 297 -5.51 -6.78 4.89
N LEU A 298 -5.30 -5.55 5.35
CA LEU A 298 -4.18 -5.26 6.26
C LEU A 298 -4.41 -5.92 7.63
N SER A 299 -3.31 -6.38 8.23
CA SER A 299 -3.29 -6.80 9.63
C SER A 299 -3.49 -5.60 10.58
N LYS A 300 -4.06 -5.85 11.77
CA LYS A 300 -4.38 -4.85 12.82
C LYS A 300 -3.22 -3.90 13.20
N SER A 301 -1.96 -4.33 13.09
CA SER A 301 -0.76 -3.50 13.26
C SER A 301 -0.50 -2.60 12.06
N LYS A 302 -0.31 -3.18 10.87
CA LYS A 302 -0.13 -2.46 9.59
C LYS A 302 -1.20 -1.39 9.33
N ALA A 303 -2.46 -1.66 9.65
CA ALA A 303 -3.56 -0.69 9.53
C ALA A 303 -3.38 0.53 10.46
N LEU A 304 -2.84 0.32 11.68
CA LEU A 304 -2.50 1.41 12.61
C LEU A 304 -1.24 2.18 12.15
N GLU A 305 -0.31 1.53 11.46
CA GLU A 305 0.86 2.17 10.86
C GLU A 305 0.47 3.04 9.66
N LYS A 306 -0.40 2.54 8.75
CA LYS A 306 -0.98 3.32 7.64
C LYS A 306 -1.60 4.62 8.15
N TYR A 307 -2.49 4.54 9.14
CA TYR A 307 -3.11 5.73 9.77
C TYR A 307 -2.07 6.71 10.37
N LYS A 308 -0.99 6.24 11.00
CA LYS A 308 0.08 7.13 11.49
C LYS A 308 0.80 7.86 10.36
N TYR A 309 0.99 7.21 9.21
CA TYR A 309 1.59 7.83 8.03
C TYR A 309 0.62 8.80 7.35
N GLU A 310 -0.68 8.48 7.26
CA GLU A 310 -1.74 9.38 6.77
C GLU A 310 -1.83 10.65 7.62
N GLN A 311 -1.90 10.53 8.95
CA GLN A 311 -1.89 11.68 9.86
C GLN A 311 -0.60 12.50 9.79
N SER A 312 0.53 11.85 9.51
CA SER A 312 1.81 12.53 9.27
C SER A 312 1.83 13.27 7.95
N LEU A 313 1.08 12.77 6.94
CA LEU A 313 0.94 13.35 5.60
C LEU A 313 0.01 14.57 5.63
N ASP A 314 -1.18 14.42 6.25
CA ASP A 314 -2.15 15.49 6.51
C ASP A 314 -1.42 16.73 7.07
N HIS A 315 -0.70 16.55 8.18
CA HIS A 315 0.03 17.62 8.85
C HIS A 315 1.22 18.17 8.04
N THR A 316 1.80 17.40 7.10
CA THR A 316 2.79 17.97 6.16
C THR A 316 2.17 18.76 5.04
N SER A 317 0.99 18.39 4.51
CA SER A 317 0.27 19.19 3.51
C SER A 317 -0.09 20.54 4.09
N GLU A 318 -0.75 20.56 5.26
CA GLU A 318 -1.08 21.80 5.98
C GLU A 318 0.15 22.69 6.22
N PHE A 319 1.32 22.09 6.49
CA PHE A 319 2.55 22.83 6.71
C PHE A 319 3.13 23.37 5.40
N ILE A 320 3.05 22.63 4.29
CA ILE A 320 3.45 23.11 2.97
C ILE A 320 2.56 24.27 2.52
N GLU A 321 1.24 24.14 2.64
CA GLU A 321 0.26 25.19 2.35
C GLU A 321 0.56 26.50 3.11
N LYS A 322 0.86 26.40 4.42
CA LYS A 322 1.25 27.55 5.25
C LYS A 322 2.57 28.20 4.80
N LEU A 323 3.53 27.42 4.28
CA LEU A 323 4.81 27.91 3.78
C LEU A 323 4.73 28.51 2.37
N GLU A 324 3.86 27.98 1.52
CA GLU A 324 3.60 28.54 0.20
C GLU A 324 2.94 29.91 0.35
N LYS A 325 1.99 30.06 1.29
CA LYS A 325 1.41 31.36 1.63
C LYS A 325 2.43 32.33 2.26
N GLU A 326 3.29 31.88 3.18
CA GLU A 326 4.42 32.69 3.74
C GLU A 326 5.35 33.20 2.62
N LEU A 327 5.53 32.41 1.54
CA LEU A 327 6.35 32.78 0.39
C LEU A 327 5.64 33.76 -0.57
N GLU A 328 4.36 33.54 -0.85
CA GLU A 328 3.52 34.38 -1.72
C GLU A 328 3.34 35.78 -1.13
N GLU A 329 2.94 35.88 0.14
CA GLU A 329 2.81 37.15 0.87
C GLU A 329 4.13 37.96 0.88
N TYR A 330 5.27 37.28 1.04
CA TYR A 330 6.58 37.91 0.97
C TYR A 330 6.93 38.41 -0.45
N LEU A 331 6.64 37.63 -1.48
CA LEU A 331 6.89 38.02 -2.87
C LEU A 331 5.99 39.18 -3.31
N GLU A 332 4.73 39.19 -2.89
CA GLU A 332 3.82 40.33 -3.04
C GLU A 332 4.37 41.59 -2.37
N HIS A 333 4.74 41.52 -1.09
CA HIS A 333 5.30 42.66 -0.37
C HIS A 333 6.55 43.21 -1.07
N LYS A 334 7.44 42.32 -1.52
CA LYS A 334 8.66 42.65 -2.28
C LYS A 334 8.34 43.32 -3.63
N ALA A 335 7.27 42.92 -4.30
CA ALA A 335 6.81 43.55 -5.54
C ALA A 335 6.13 44.92 -5.30
N ARG A 336 5.31 45.05 -4.25
CA ARG A 336 4.69 46.32 -3.85
C ARG A 336 5.76 47.36 -3.49
N TYR A 337 6.77 46.98 -2.70
CA TYR A 337 7.88 47.84 -2.31
C TYR A 337 8.73 48.28 -3.52
N LYS A 338 8.99 47.38 -4.48
CA LYS A 338 9.66 47.73 -5.75
C LYS A 338 8.87 48.79 -6.52
N LYS A 339 7.59 48.56 -6.77
CA LYS A 339 6.72 49.51 -7.50
C LYS A 339 6.71 50.88 -6.83
N ALA A 340 6.59 50.94 -5.50
CA ALA A 340 6.61 52.19 -4.75
C ALA A 340 7.95 52.95 -4.87
N LYS A 341 9.08 52.23 -4.98
CA LYS A 341 10.40 52.83 -5.24
C LYS A 341 10.56 53.28 -6.70
N GLU A 342 10.00 52.53 -7.64
CA GLU A 342 10.02 52.82 -9.09
C GLU A 342 9.07 53.98 -9.46
N SER A 343 8.00 54.21 -8.67
CA SER A 343 7.08 55.34 -8.83
C SER A 343 7.46 56.61 -8.05
N ALA A 344 8.58 56.60 -7.32
CA ALA A 344 9.07 57.78 -6.63
C ALA A 344 9.83 58.69 -7.62
N PRO A 345 9.42 59.95 -7.84
CA PRO A 345 10.06 60.82 -8.82
C PRO A 345 11.49 61.18 -8.38
N GLN A 346 12.40 61.29 -9.35
CA GLN A 346 13.81 61.67 -9.14
C GLN A 346 13.95 63.19 -8.93
N ASN A 347 13.28 63.72 -7.91
CA ASN A 347 13.28 65.15 -7.57
C ASN A 347 14.55 65.56 -6.81
N PHE A 348 15.71 65.50 -7.48
CA PHE A 348 16.98 66.16 -7.14
C PHE A 348 17.97 65.87 -8.31
N LEU A 349 18.65 66.83 -8.95
CA LEU A 349 18.78 68.28 -8.72
C LEU A 349 18.62 69.07 -10.03
N VAL A 350 18.01 70.25 -9.94
CA VAL A 350 18.43 71.43 -10.72
C VAL A 350 18.54 72.56 -9.71
N ILE A 351 19.75 73.12 -9.58
CA ILE A 351 20.12 74.32 -8.82
C ILE A 351 20.96 75.16 -9.77
#